data_AF-A0A1U7PMM3-F1
#
_entry.id   AF-A0A1U7PMM3-F1
#
_cell.length_a   1.000
_cell.length_b   1.000
_cell.length_c   1.000
_cell.angle_alpha   90.00
_cell.angle_beta   90.00
_cell.angle_gamma   90.00
#
_symmetry.space_group_name_H-M   'P 1'
#
loop_
_entity.id
_entity.type
_entity.pdbx_description
1 polymer ?
#
loop_
_entity_poly.entity_id
_entity_poly.type
_entity_poly.pdbx_seq_one_letter_code
_entity_poly.pdbx_strand_id
1 'polypeptide(L)'
;MKIYWLRQLLVAGLLVILAVGLDLYMRQFPPQATGVTGRLVLFLTIAAALFACNQLLFYYSQAHAGFMKHRIWNKMSLVIFIWLMLSSVILMALFMLTPLPDLLQDHLWMMYCIGIYFLFIMNLLVLSVVHRLVEPETAAERKLIYTWVAGVAGLAVIFFVV
;
A
#
# COMPACT_ATOMS: atom_id res chain seq x y z
N MET A 1 -11.62 -22.91 -2.88
CA MET A 1 -10.78 -22.50 -1.73
C MET A 1 -9.28 -22.45 -2.04
N LYS A 2 -8.63 -23.47 -2.63
CA LYS A 2 -7.17 -23.49 -2.86
C LYS A 2 -6.62 -22.40 -3.81
N ILE A 3 -7.37 -22.05 -4.86
CA ILE A 3 -6.93 -21.06 -5.87
C ILE A 3 -6.83 -19.63 -5.32
N TYR A 4 -7.67 -19.27 -4.36
CA TYR A 4 -7.66 -17.94 -3.73
C TYR A 4 -6.38 -17.69 -2.94
N TRP A 5 -6.02 -18.62 -2.06
CA TRP A 5 -4.79 -18.54 -1.25
C TRP A 5 -3.55 -18.48 -2.13
N LEU A 6 -3.52 -19.23 -3.22
CA LEU A 6 -2.43 -19.22 -4.17
C LEU A 6 -2.30 -17.86 -4.87
N ARG A 7 -3.41 -17.23 -5.28
CA ARG A 7 -3.40 -15.88 -5.86
C ARG A 7 -2.95 -14.81 -4.86
N GLN A 8 -3.41 -14.88 -3.60
CA GLN A 8 -2.95 -13.96 -2.56
C GLN A 8 -1.46 -14.11 -2.27
N LEU A 9 -0.97 -15.35 -2.17
CA LEU A 9 0.45 -15.61 -1.91
C LEU A 9 1.31 -15.14 -3.08
N LEU A 10 0.84 -15.29 -4.33
CA LEU A 10 1.52 -14.76 -5.51
C LEU A 10 1.63 -13.23 -5.47
N VAL A 11 0.54 -12.53 -5.16
CA VAL A 11 0.55 -11.05 -5.06
C VAL A 11 1.41 -10.57 -3.88
N ALA A 12 1.36 -11.26 -2.74
CA ALA A 12 2.23 -10.96 -1.60
C ALA A 12 3.71 -11.18 -1.97
N GLY A 13 4.02 -12.26 -2.68
CA GLY A 13 5.36 -12.53 -3.22
C GLY A 13 5.81 -11.44 -4.19
N LEU A 14 4.92 -10.96 -5.07
CA LEU A 14 5.20 -9.85 -5.97
C LEU A 14 5.57 -8.56 -5.21
N LEU A 15 4.87 -8.24 -4.11
CA LEU A 15 5.19 -7.09 -3.25
C LEU A 15 6.59 -7.21 -2.63
N VAL A 16 6.97 -8.41 -2.18
CA VAL A 16 8.32 -8.67 -1.65
C VAL A 16 9.38 -8.53 -2.74
N ILE A 17 9.12 -9.06 -3.95
CA ILE A 17 10.03 -8.92 -5.10
C ILE A 17 10.18 -7.44 -5.47
N LEU A 18 9.10 -6.65 -5.44
CA LEU A 18 9.15 -5.21 -5.66
C LEU A 18 9.99 -4.50 -4.59
N ALA A 19 9.84 -4.85 -3.32
CA ALA A 19 10.64 -4.29 -2.23
C ALA A 19 12.15 -4.58 -2.39
N VAL A 20 12.51 -5.82 -2.70
CA VAL A 20 13.90 -6.22 -2.93
C VAL A 20 14.45 -5.59 -4.21
N GLY A 21 13.66 -5.54 -5.29
CA GLY A 21 14.04 -4.88 -6.53
C GLY A 21 14.32 -3.39 -6.34
N LEU A 22 13.54 -2.72 -5.49
CA LEU A 22 13.74 -1.33 -5.13
C LEU A 22 15.01 -1.11 -4.32
N ASP A 23 15.32 -1.99 -3.36
CA ASP A 23 16.58 -1.96 -2.61
C ASP A 23 17.78 -2.12 -3.53
N LEU A 24 17.77 -3.12 -4.43
CA LEU A 24 18.83 -3.31 -5.41
C LEU A 24 18.99 -2.10 -6.34
N TYR A 25 17.89 -1.52 -6.80
CA TYR A 25 17.90 -0.32 -7.63
C TYR A 25 18.53 0.87 -6.90
N MET A 26 18.12 1.12 -5.65
CA MET A 26 18.60 2.26 -4.86
C MET A 26 20.07 2.14 -4.44
N ARG A 27 20.57 0.92 -4.27
CA ARG A 27 22.01 0.67 -4.05
C ARG A 27 22.85 1.00 -5.27
N GLN A 28 22.34 0.72 -6.48
CA GLN A 28 23.04 1.01 -7.74
C GLN A 28 22.88 2.45 -8.21
N PHE A 29 21.70 3.04 -7.97
CA PHE A 29 21.31 4.36 -8.43
C PHE A 29 20.74 5.18 -7.27
N PRO A 30 21.61 5.73 -6.40
CA PRO A 30 21.14 6.52 -5.27
C PRO A 30 20.33 7.73 -5.76
N PRO A 31 19.26 8.10 -5.05
CA PRO A 31 18.25 9.04 -5.53
C PRO A 31 18.80 10.45 -5.83
N GLN A 32 19.94 10.80 -5.24
CA GLN A 32 20.66 12.06 -5.50
C GLN A 32 21.27 12.12 -6.91
N ALA A 33 21.58 10.98 -7.53
CA ALA A 33 22.24 10.91 -8.84
C ALA A 33 21.25 10.88 -10.03
N THR A 34 20.00 10.51 -9.80
CA THR A 34 19.06 10.12 -10.87
C THR A 34 18.08 11.21 -11.32
N GLY A 35 18.04 12.37 -10.66
CA GLY A 35 17.18 13.49 -11.02
C GLY A 35 15.70 13.10 -11.26
N VAL A 36 15.14 13.55 -12.39
CA VAL A 36 13.74 13.28 -12.80
C VAL A 36 13.49 11.79 -13.06
N THR A 37 14.46 11.08 -13.63
CA THR A 37 14.34 9.65 -13.96
C THR A 37 14.16 8.79 -12.71
N GLY A 38 14.90 9.09 -11.63
CA GLY A 38 14.75 8.36 -10.37
C GLY A 38 13.39 8.58 -9.71
N ARG A 39 12.86 9.82 -9.77
CA ARG A 39 11.51 10.12 -9.28
C ARG A 39 10.44 9.37 -10.07
N LEU A 40 10.59 9.25 -11.39
CA LEU A 40 9.69 8.47 -12.23
C LEU A 40 9.73 6.97 -11.89
N VAL A 41 10.92 6.39 -11.70
CA VAL A 41 11.07 4.98 -11.32
C VAL A 41 10.40 4.73 -9.96
N LEU A 42 10.68 5.58 -8.97
CA LEU A 42 10.02 5.53 -7.66
C LEU A 42 8.50 5.61 -7.75
N PHE A 43 7.99 6.58 -8.50
CA PHE A 43 6.54 6.75 -8.72
C PHE A 43 5.92 5.49 -9.33
N LEU A 44 6.53 4.93 -10.38
CA LEU A 44 6.05 3.71 -11.03
C LEU A 44 6.10 2.50 -10.10
N THR A 45 7.16 2.35 -9.30
CA THR A 45 7.27 1.25 -8.32
C THR A 45 6.20 1.36 -7.25
N ILE A 46 5.96 2.55 -6.69
CA ILE A 46 4.94 2.75 -5.65
C ILE A 46 3.54 2.58 -6.25
N ALA A 47 3.28 3.06 -7.47
CA ALA A 47 2.02 2.85 -8.17
C ALA A 47 1.76 1.37 -8.46
N ALA A 48 2.80 0.61 -8.85
CA ALA A 48 2.71 -0.85 -9.02
C ALA A 48 2.44 -1.57 -7.69
N ALA A 49 3.10 -1.15 -6.60
CA ALA A 49 2.83 -1.67 -5.26
C ALA A 49 1.38 -1.36 -4.82
N LEU A 50 0.89 -0.15 -5.07
CA LEU A 50 -0.50 0.23 -4.79
C LEU A 50 -1.49 -0.63 -5.60
N PHE A 51 -1.19 -0.89 -6.88
CA PHE A 51 -1.99 -1.79 -7.71
C PHE A 51 -2.02 -3.22 -7.15
N ALA A 52 -0.87 -3.76 -6.74
CA ALA A 52 -0.77 -5.08 -6.11
C ALA A 52 -1.56 -5.13 -4.78
N CYS A 53 -1.47 -4.09 -3.95
CA CYS A 53 -2.29 -3.94 -2.74
C CYS A 53 -3.79 -3.96 -3.06
N ASN A 54 -4.21 -3.29 -4.14
CA ASN A 54 -5.60 -3.30 -4.57
C ASN A 54 -6.06 -4.67 -5.09
N GLN A 55 -5.17 -5.41 -5.78
CA GLN A 55 -5.43 -6.79 -6.21
C GLN A 55 -5.63 -7.75 -5.04
N LEU A 56 -4.90 -7.58 -3.92
CA LEU A 56 -5.14 -8.36 -2.71
C LEU A 56 -6.59 -8.19 -2.20
N LEU A 57 -7.09 -6.95 -2.21
CA LEU A 57 -8.45 -6.63 -1.80
C LEU A 57 -9.49 -7.13 -2.81
N PHE A 58 -9.17 -7.08 -4.10
CA PHE A 58 -10.01 -7.62 -5.17
C PHE A 58 -10.21 -9.12 -5.01
N TYR A 59 -9.13 -9.89 -4.89
CA TYR A 59 -9.24 -11.34 -4.67
C TYR A 59 -9.94 -11.69 -3.36
N TYR A 60 -9.75 -10.90 -2.30
CA TYR A 60 -10.50 -11.04 -1.05
C TYR A 60 -12.00 -10.81 -1.26
N SER A 61 -12.37 -9.78 -2.04
CA SER A 61 -13.77 -9.47 -2.36
C SER A 61 -14.46 -10.60 -3.14
N GLN A 62 -13.75 -11.26 -4.06
CA GLN A 62 -14.29 -12.39 -4.83
C GLN A 62 -14.45 -13.65 -3.98
N ALA A 63 -13.57 -13.85 -2.98
CA ALA A 63 -13.66 -14.99 -2.08
C ALA A 63 -14.73 -14.81 -0.99
N HIS A 64 -15.10 -13.58 -0.64
CA HIS A 64 -16.00 -13.28 0.48
C HIS A 64 -17.16 -12.38 0.03
N ALA A 65 -18.31 -13.02 -0.27
CA ALA A 65 -19.51 -12.35 -0.81
C ALA A 65 -20.12 -11.25 0.10
N GLY A 66 -19.71 -11.19 1.38
CA GLY A 66 -20.10 -10.16 2.36
C GLY A 66 -19.12 -8.98 2.48
N PHE A 67 -18.02 -8.98 1.75
CA PHE A 67 -17.06 -7.87 1.73
C PHE A 67 -17.75 -6.58 1.28
N MET A 68 -17.58 -5.49 2.04
CA MET A 68 -18.25 -4.19 1.86
C MET A 68 -19.79 -4.18 1.95
N LYS A 69 -20.46 -5.28 2.30
CA LYS A 69 -21.92 -5.29 2.47
C LYS A 69 -22.36 -5.08 3.92
N HIS A 70 -21.45 -5.32 4.87
CA HIS A 70 -21.77 -5.24 6.29
C HIS A 70 -21.75 -3.79 6.80
N ARG A 71 -22.71 -3.42 7.67
CA ARG A 71 -22.82 -2.09 8.30
C ARG A 71 -21.54 -1.64 9.02
N ILE A 72 -20.68 -2.60 9.39
CA ILE A 72 -19.35 -2.37 10.00
C ILE A 72 -18.45 -1.55 9.08
N TRP A 73 -18.59 -1.65 7.76
CA TRP A 73 -17.78 -0.88 6.80
C TRP A 73 -17.96 0.63 6.92
N ASN A 74 -19.10 1.11 7.40
CA ASN A 74 -19.31 2.54 7.63
C ASN A 74 -18.45 3.09 8.79
N LYS A 75 -18.02 2.22 9.72
CA LYS A 75 -17.10 2.55 10.82
C LYS A 75 -15.67 2.08 10.57
N MET A 76 -15.43 1.31 9.49
CA MET A 76 -14.10 0.77 9.17
C MET A 76 -13.06 1.88 8.99
N SER A 77 -13.43 3.03 8.44
CA SER A 77 -12.51 4.17 8.32
C SER A 77 -11.90 4.59 9.66
N LEU A 78 -12.71 4.63 10.73
CA LEU A 78 -12.25 4.98 12.07
C LEU A 78 -11.38 3.88 12.68
N VAL A 79 -11.72 2.61 12.45
CA VAL A 79 -10.91 1.47 12.91
C VAL A 79 -9.54 1.46 12.22
N ILE A 80 -9.51 1.64 10.89
CA ILE A 80 -8.28 1.70 10.10
C ILE A 80 -7.44 2.90 10.54
N PHE A 81 -8.07 4.04 10.83
CA PHE A 81 -7.36 5.23 11.30
C PHE A 81 -6.72 5.02 12.68
N ILE A 82 -7.44 4.41 13.63
CA ILE A 82 -6.88 4.05 14.95
C ILE A 82 -5.72 3.06 14.78
N TRP A 83 -5.89 2.06 13.91
CA TRP A 83 -4.86 1.07 13.63
C TRP A 83 -3.60 1.70 13.00
N LEU A 84 -3.78 2.66 12.09
CA LEU A 84 -2.70 3.43 11.50
C LEU A 84 -1.95 4.22 12.57
N MET A 85 -2.67 4.91 13.47
CA MET A 85 -2.06 5.63 14.58
C MET A 85 -1.25 4.71 15.50
N LEU A 86 -1.81 3.56 15.87
CA LEU A 86 -1.12 2.57 16.69
C LEU A 86 0.15 2.04 16.00
N SER A 87 0.04 1.72 14.71
CA SER A 87 1.17 1.23 13.90
C SER A 87 2.27 2.29 13.80
N SER A 88 1.92 3.56 13.63
CA SER A 88 2.87 4.67 13.61
C SER A 88 3.57 4.87 14.95
N VAL A 89 2.85 4.73 16.07
CA VAL A 89 3.44 4.81 17.42
C VAL A 89 4.43 3.68 17.65
N ILE A 90 4.09 2.45 17.24
CA ILE A 90 5.00 1.30 17.32
C ILE A 90 6.25 1.52 16.46
N LEU A 91 6.08 2.02 15.24
CA LEU A 91 7.20 2.33 14.35
C LEU A 91 8.13 3.39 14.96
N MET A 92 7.56 4.44 15.53
CA MET A 92 8.33 5.49 16.21
C MET A 92 9.10 4.93 17.41
N ALA A 93 8.47 4.08 18.21
CA ALA A 93 9.14 3.42 19.33
C ALA A 93 10.30 2.53 18.86
N LEU A 94 10.13 1.80 17.75
CA LEU A 94 11.20 0.99 17.15
C LEU A 94 12.39 1.85 16.67
N PHE A 95 12.13 3.00 16.04
CA PHE A 95 13.20 3.93 15.63
C PHE A 95 13.89 4.64 16.80
N MET A 96 13.26 4.71 17.97
CA MET A 96 13.93 5.18 19.20
C MET A 96 14.85 4.12 19.80
N LEU A 97 14.55 2.83 19.60
CA LEU A 97 15.35 1.72 20.10
C LEU A 97 16.52 1.38 19.17
N THR A 98 16.35 1.58 17.87
CA THR A 98 17.35 1.24 16.85
C THR A 98 17.71 2.46 16.02
N PRO A 99 19.00 2.83 15.89
CA PRO A 99 19.42 3.96 15.06
C PRO A 99 18.99 3.78 13.60
N LEU A 100 18.39 4.84 13.03
CA LEU A 100 17.98 4.86 11.63
C LEU A 100 19.11 4.53 10.62
N PRO A 101 20.37 4.99 10.82
CA PRO A 101 21.48 4.69 9.90
C PRO A 101 21.77 3.20 9.77
N ASP A 102 21.75 2.46 10.89
CA ASP A 102 22.06 1.03 10.92
C ASP A 102 20.97 0.23 10.19
N LEU A 103 19.70 0.61 10.40
CA LEU A 103 18.55 0.01 9.70
C LEU A 103 18.59 0.28 8.19
N LEU A 104 19.00 1.48 7.78
CA LEU A 104 19.09 1.84 6.37
C LEU A 104 20.28 1.18 5.66
N GLN A 105 21.39 0.93 6.35
CA GLN A 105 22.54 0.26 5.75
C GLN A 105 22.34 -1.26 5.63
N ASP A 106 21.89 -1.92 6.70
CA ASP A 106 21.87 -3.38 6.74
C ASP A 106 20.52 -3.97 6.29
N HIS A 107 19.43 -3.20 6.43
CA HIS A 107 18.06 -3.72 6.38
C HIS A 107 17.08 -2.85 5.56
N LEU A 108 17.58 -2.15 4.53
CA LEU A 108 16.79 -1.28 3.65
C LEU A 108 15.55 -1.98 3.04
N TRP A 109 15.66 -3.26 2.67
CA TRP A 109 14.54 -4.04 2.16
C TRP A 109 13.40 -4.22 3.19
N MET A 110 13.71 -4.34 4.49
CA MET A 110 12.70 -4.39 5.55
C MET A 110 11.97 -3.06 5.69
N MET A 111 12.69 -1.94 5.52
CA MET A 111 12.08 -0.61 5.51
C MET A 111 11.09 -0.46 4.35
N TYR A 112 11.38 -1.02 3.18
CA TYR A 112 10.41 -1.07 2.08
C TYR A 112 9.21 -1.97 2.38
N CYS A 113 9.40 -3.12 3.02
CA CYS A 113 8.30 -3.96 3.47
C CYS A 113 7.37 -3.23 4.46
N ILE A 114 7.95 -2.48 5.41
CA ILE A 114 7.20 -1.62 6.33
C ILE A 114 6.48 -0.53 5.53
N GLY A 115 7.14 0.11 4.58
CA GLY A 115 6.53 1.11 3.70
C GLY A 115 5.32 0.56 2.93
N ILE A 116 5.43 -0.65 2.36
CA ILE A 116 4.34 -1.36 1.67
C ILE A 116 3.19 -1.66 2.63
N TYR A 117 3.49 -2.03 3.88
CA TYR A 117 2.47 -2.23 4.90
C TYR A 117 1.66 -0.95 5.16
N PHE A 118 2.33 0.20 5.35
CA PHE A 118 1.64 1.48 5.51
C PHE A 118 0.88 1.88 4.23
N LEU A 119 1.45 1.62 3.05
CA LEU A 119 0.79 1.85 1.77
C LEU A 119 -0.50 1.03 1.65
N PHE A 120 -0.49 -0.23 2.10
CA PHE A 120 -1.66 -1.10 2.12
C PHE A 120 -2.75 -0.56 3.07
N ILE A 121 -2.38 -0.12 4.28
CA ILE A 121 -3.32 0.50 5.23
C ILE A 121 -3.91 1.79 4.65
N MET A 122 -3.09 2.64 4.03
CA MET A 122 -3.57 3.85 3.37
C MET A 122 -4.52 3.52 2.22
N ASN A 123 -4.22 2.49 1.42
CA ASN A 123 -5.12 2.03 0.36
C ASN A 123 -6.47 1.55 0.93
N LEU A 124 -6.45 0.82 2.05
CA LEU A 124 -7.66 0.43 2.80
C LEU A 124 -8.44 1.64 3.34
N LEU A 125 -7.74 2.68 3.81
CA LEU A 125 -8.36 3.90 4.29
C LEU A 125 -9.06 4.63 3.14
N VAL A 126 -8.37 4.82 2.00
CA VAL A 126 -8.96 5.41 0.79
C VAL A 126 -10.18 4.60 0.35
N LEU A 127 -10.09 3.28 0.36
CA LEU A 127 -11.20 2.40 0.03
C LEU A 127 -12.41 2.61 0.96
N SER A 128 -12.17 2.78 2.26
CA SER A 128 -13.24 3.05 3.22
C SER A 128 -13.93 4.39 2.96
N VAL A 129 -13.17 5.41 2.55
CA VAL A 129 -13.69 6.73 2.16
C VAL A 129 -14.49 6.62 0.86
N VAL A 130 -13.95 5.96 -0.16
CA VAL A 130 -14.64 5.70 -1.43
C VAL A 130 -15.94 4.92 -1.19
N HIS A 131 -15.93 3.93 -0.29
CA HIS A 131 -17.13 3.18 0.06
C HIS A 131 -18.23 4.05 0.67
N ARG A 132 -17.86 5.10 1.44
CA ARG A 132 -18.78 6.06 2.05
C ARG A 132 -19.29 7.11 1.05
N LEU A 133 -18.46 7.50 0.09
CA LEU A 133 -18.79 8.52 -0.92
C LEU A 133 -19.56 7.96 -2.11
N VAL A 134 -19.30 6.70 -2.49
CA VAL A 134 -19.95 6.03 -3.62
C VAL A 134 -21.20 5.31 -3.15
N GLU A 135 -22.25 5.33 -3.99
CA GLU A 135 -23.53 4.70 -3.71
C GLU A 135 -23.39 3.26 -3.17
N PRO A 136 -24.23 2.87 -2.19
CA PRO A 136 -24.14 1.58 -1.52
C PRO A 136 -24.32 0.39 -2.47
N GLU A 137 -25.12 0.55 -3.54
CA GLU A 137 -25.40 -0.49 -4.53
C GLU A 137 -24.28 -0.71 -5.57
N THR A 138 -23.27 0.17 -5.58
CA THR A 138 -22.16 0.01 -6.51
C THR A 138 -21.32 -1.23 -6.18
N ALA A 139 -21.06 -2.06 -7.19
CA ALA A 139 -20.25 -3.27 -7.06
C ALA A 139 -18.86 -2.97 -6.46
N ALA A 140 -18.37 -3.90 -5.63
CA ALA A 140 -17.08 -3.77 -4.94
C ALA A 140 -15.92 -3.58 -5.92
N GLU A 141 -15.98 -4.20 -7.11
CA GLU A 141 -14.97 -4.06 -8.17
C GLU A 141 -14.81 -2.60 -8.62
N ARG A 142 -15.93 -1.89 -8.80
CA ARG A 142 -15.93 -0.50 -9.23
C ARG A 142 -15.39 0.43 -8.13
N LYS A 143 -15.71 0.14 -6.86
CA LYS A 143 -15.15 0.86 -5.69
C LYS A 143 -13.64 0.67 -5.58
N LEU A 144 -13.13 -0.52 -5.87
CA LEU A 144 -11.70 -0.81 -5.90
C LEU A 144 -10.98 -0.08 -7.05
N ILE A 145 -11.60 0.04 -8.23
CA ILE A 145 -11.04 0.84 -9.34
C ILE A 145 -10.94 2.31 -8.93
N TYR A 146 -11.99 2.89 -8.34
CA TYR A 146 -11.95 4.28 -7.86
C TYR A 146 -10.88 4.49 -6.79
N THR A 147 -10.69 3.51 -5.91
CA THR A 147 -9.65 3.56 -4.87
C THR A 147 -8.26 3.60 -5.49
N TRP A 148 -8.00 2.75 -6.49
CA TRP A 148 -6.72 2.75 -7.18
C TRP A 148 -6.47 4.05 -7.94
N VAL A 149 -7.46 4.55 -8.68
CA VAL A 149 -7.35 5.83 -9.41
C VAL A 149 -7.10 6.97 -8.43
N ALA A 150 -7.85 7.04 -7.33
CA ALA A 150 -7.66 8.06 -6.30
C ALA A 150 -6.28 7.97 -5.64
N GLY A 151 -5.80 6.75 -5.35
CA GLY A 151 -4.47 6.54 -4.78
C GLY A 151 -3.34 6.94 -5.72
N VAL A 152 -3.41 6.54 -7.00
CA VAL A 152 -2.43 6.94 -8.03
C VAL A 152 -2.46 8.45 -8.27
N ALA A 153 -3.65 9.06 -8.33
CA ALA A 153 -3.78 10.51 -8.46
C ALA A 153 -3.14 11.25 -7.26
N GLY A 154 -3.38 10.78 -6.03
CA GLY A 154 -2.74 11.32 -4.84
C GLY A 154 -1.21 11.21 -4.89
N LEU A 155 -0.68 10.06 -5.30
CA LEU A 155 0.76 9.86 -5.49
C LEU A 155 1.32 10.80 -6.57
N ALA A 156 0.61 10.99 -7.67
CA ALA A 156 1.05 11.88 -8.74
C ALA A 156 1.17 13.34 -8.26
N VAL A 157 0.21 13.81 -7.45
CA VAL A 157 0.29 15.13 -6.83
C VAL A 157 1.52 15.25 -5.92
N ILE A 158 1.77 14.24 -5.07
CA ILE A 158 2.92 14.26 -4.15
C ILE A 158 4.25 14.26 -4.90
N PHE A 159 4.38 13.53 -6.01
CA PHE A 159 5.66 13.37 -6.71
C PHE A 159 5.99 14.48 -7.71
N PHE A 160 4.97 15.13 -8.29
CA PHE A 160 5.15 16.09 -9.39
C PHE A 160 4.72 17.53 -9.05
N VAL A 161 3.93 17.74 -7.99
CA VAL A 161 3.44 19.07 -7.60
C VAL A 161 4.11 19.57 -6.33
N VAL A 162 4.33 18.69 -5.35
CA VAL A 162 5.07 18.98 -4.10
C VAL A 162 6.57 18.83 -4.34
#